data_AF-A0A955QF56-F1
#
_entry.id   AF-A0A955QF56-F1
#
_cell.length_a   1.000
_cell.length_b   1.000
_cell.length_c   1.000
_cell.angle_alpha   90.00
_cell.angle_beta   90.00
_cell.angle_gamma   90.00
#
_symmetry.space_group_name_H-M   'P 1'
#
loop_
_entity.id
_entity.type
_entity.pdbx_description
1 polymer ?
#
loop_
_entity_poly.entity_id
_entity_poly.type
_entity_poly.pdbx_seq_one_letter_code
_entity_poly.pdbx_strand_id
1 'polypeptide(L)'
;GPRQDPRSPYAGVISKFLARIEQQQPLLVYGDGKQTRDFIFVKDVARANVAALQSAMTGVCHVATGCSLDLLRMIDILSQCTG
;
A
#
# COMPACT_ATOMS: atom_id res chain seq x y z
N GLY A 1 -3.17 -0.39 4.68
CA GLY A 1 -4.36 -1.17 5.08
C GLY A 1 -4.66 -0.98 6.56
N PRO A 2 -5.87 -1.36 7.02
CA PRO A 2 -6.28 -1.17 8.42
C PRO A 2 -5.26 -1.71 9.42
N ARG A 3 -5.10 -1.00 10.54
CA ARG A 3 -4.15 -1.28 11.63
C ARG A 3 -2.65 -1.03 11.31
N GLN A 4 -2.32 -0.46 10.16
CA GLN A 4 -0.96 0.08 9.94
C GLN A 4 -0.75 1.34 10.78
N ASP A 5 0.34 1.40 11.55
CA ASP A 5 0.69 2.59 12.34
C ASP A 5 1.25 3.70 11.42
N PRO A 6 0.58 4.85 11.26
CA PRO A 6 1.07 5.96 10.43
C PRO A 6 2.22 6.73 11.07
N ARG A 7 2.45 6.60 12.39
CA ARG A 7 3.49 7.33 13.13
C ARG A 7 4.86 6.68 13.02
N SER A 8 4.91 5.42 12.59
CA SER A 8 6.18 4.74 12.35
C SER A 8 6.98 5.50 11.29
N PRO A 9 8.29 5.74 11.49
CA PRO A 9 9.13 6.33 10.45
C PRO A 9 9.15 5.47 9.18
N TYR A 10 8.89 4.17 9.32
CA TYR A 10 8.79 3.19 8.24
C TYR A 10 7.35 2.88 7.82
N ALA A 11 6.37 3.69 8.25
CA ALA A 11 4.99 3.54 7.80
C ALA A 11 4.91 3.62 6.28
N GLY A 12 4.04 2.77 5.70
CA GLY A 12 3.79 2.76 4.27
C GLY A 12 3.31 4.14 3.78
N VAL A 13 3.68 4.48 2.54
CA VAL A 13 3.37 5.79 1.93
C VAL A 13 1.87 6.12 1.96
N ILE A 14 1.01 5.12 1.73
CA ILE A 14 -0.45 5.29 1.78
C ILE A 14 -0.91 5.80 3.15
N SER A 15 -0.40 5.22 4.25
CA SER A 15 -0.75 5.65 5.60
C SER A 15 -0.27 7.08 5.90
N LYS A 16 0.91 7.45 5.40
CA LYS A 16 1.45 8.81 5.55
C LYS A 16 0.66 9.84 4.74
N PHE A 17 0.16 9.48 3.57
CA PHE A 17 -0.68 10.35 2.75
C PHE A 17 -2.05 10.55 3.39
N LEU A 18 -2.72 9.46 3.80
CA LEU A 18 -4.01 9.55 4.49
C LEU A 18 -3.94 10.41 5.75
N ALA A 19 -2.91 10.23 6.59
CA ALA A 19 -2.73 11.05 7.79
C ALA A 19 -2.56 12.55 7.48
N ARG A 20 -1.91 12.90 6.35
CA ARG A 20 -1.78 14.30 5.92
C ARG A 20 -3.08 14.85 5.35
N ILE A 21 -3.82 14.05 4.58
CA ILE A 21 -5.14 14.42 4.06
C ILE A 21 -6.09 14.72 5.22
N GLU A 22 -6.13 13.84 6.24
CA GLU A 22 -6.93 14.04 7.46
C GLU A 22 -6.55 15.33 8.21
N GLN A 23 -5.27 15.71 8.16
CA GLN A 23 -4.76 16.94 8.78
C GLN A 23 -4.79 18.16 7.86
N GLN A 24 -5.37 18.06 6.65
CA GLN A 24 -5.38 19.10 5.63
C GLN A 24 -3.97 19.64 5.29
N GLN A 25 -2.97 18.76 5.34
CA GLN A 25 -1.58 19.07 5.03
C GLN A 25 -1.21 18.66 3.60
N PRO A 26 -0.26 19.38 2.96
CA PRO A 26 0.21 19.02 1.62
C PRO A 26 0.89 17.63 1.63
N LEU A 27 0.61 16.83 0.61
CA LEU A 27 1.27 15.54 0.41
C LEU A 27 2.75 15.74 0.07
N LEU A 28 3.63 14.94 0.69
CA LEU A 28 5.07 15.01 0.47
C LEU A 28 5.54 13.82 -0.38
N VAL A 29 6.02 14.14 -1.59
CA VAL A 29 6.67 13.17 -2.49
C VAL A 29 8.16 13.48 -2.53
N TYR A 30 8.98 12.47 -2.29
CA TYR A 30 10.43 12.57 -2.45
C TYR A 30 10.80 12.08 -3.85
N GLY A 31 11.40 12.96 -4.65
CA GLY A 31 11.70 12.70 -6.07
C GLY A 31 10.59 13.22 -6.99
N ASP A 32 10.45 12.59 -8.17
CA ASP A 32 9.52 13.02 -9.22
C ASP A 32 8.12 12.38 -9.14
N GLY A 33 7.90 11.47 -8.18
CA GLY A 33 6.63 10.77 -7.98
C GLY A 33 6.39 9.61 -8.94
N LYS A 34 7.28 9.37 -9.91
CA LYS A 34 7.15 8.30 -10.91
C LYS A 34 7.70 6.96 -10.43
N GLN A 35 8.23 6.90 -9.21
CA GLN A 35 8.62 5.63 -8.61
C GLN A 35 7.40 4.72 -8.45
N THR A 36 7.54 3.49 -8.91
CA THR A 36 6.45 2.51 -8.90
C THR A 36 6.64 1.46 -7.83
N ARG A 37 5.52 0.93 -7.30
CA ARG A 37 5.49 -0.25 -6.43
C ARG A 37 4.24 -1.07 -6.72
N ASP A 38 4.32 -2.36 -6.41
CA ASP A 38 3.15 -3.23 -6.33
C ASP A 38 2.55 -3.13 -4.92
N PHE A 39 1.41 -2.46 -4.81
CA PHE A 39 0.70 -2.28 -3.54
C PHE A 39 -0.36 -3.37 -3.38
N ILE A 40 -0.20 -4.20 -2.35
CA ILE A 40 -1.18 -5.24 -2.01
C ILE A 40 -1.98 -4.90 -0.76
N PHE A 41 -3.27 -5.23 -0.76
CA PHE A 41 -4.13 -5.01 0.40
C PHE A 41 -3.92 -6.10 1.45
N VAL A 42 -3.95 -5.69 2.74
CA VAL A 42 -3.64 -6.58 3.87
C VAL A 42 -4.57 -7.81 3.96
N LYS A 43 -5.82 -7.70 3.50
CA LYS A 43 -6.74 -8.86 3.48
C LYS A 43 -6.33 -9.88 2.42
N ASP A 44 -5.73 -9.47 1.31
CA ASP A 44 -5.25 -10.38 0.28
C ASP A 44 -4.04 -11.18 0.79
N VAL A 45 -3.14 -10.51 1.53
CA VAL A 45 -2.03 -11.17 2.23
C VAL A 45 -2.54 -12.16 3.28
N ALA A 46 -3.57 -11.79 4.05
CA ALA A 46 -4.20 -12.70 5.01
C ALA A 46 -4.80 -13.93 4.30
N ARG A 47 -5.51 -13.76 3.18
CA ARG A 47 -6.04 -14.87 2.39
C ARG A 47 -4.92 -15.77 1.84
N ALA A 48 -3.83 -15.19 1.35
CA ALA A 48 -2.69 -15.96 0.86
C ALA A 48 -2.07 -16.84 1.95
N ASN A 49 -1.92 -16.31 3.18
CA ASN A 49 -1.44 -17.11 4.32
C ASN A 49 -2.38 -18.27 4.67
N VAL A 50 -3.70 -18.04 4.67
CA VAL A 50 -4.70 -19.10 4.92
C VAL A 50 -4.62 -20.18 3.83
N ALA A 51 -4.51 -19.78 2.57
CA ALA A 51 -4.38 -20.72 1.45
C ALA A 51 -3.07 -21.53 1.51
N ALA A 52 -1.97 -20.90 1.94
CA ALA A 52 -0.69 -21.58 2.10
C ALA A 52 -0.74 -22.73 3.11
N LEU A 53 -1.52 -22.59 4.20
CA LEU A 53 -1.71 -23.66 5.19
C LEU A 53 -2.42 -24.90 4.62
N GLN A 54 -3.14 -24.75 3.51
CA GLN A 54 -3.89 -25.82 2.85
C GLN A 54 -3.17 -26.38 1.61
N SER A 55 -2.01 -25.81 1.26
CA SER A 55 -1.28 -26.15 0.04
C SER A 55 -0.28 -27.28 0.27
N ALA A 56 -0.11 -28.15 -0.73
CA ALA A 56 1.00 -29.10 -0.77
C ALA A 56 2.30 -28.49 -1.32
N MET A 57 2.25 -27.25 -1.83
CA MET A 57 3.42 -26.55 -2.34
C MET A 57 4.40 -26.26 -1.20
N THR A 58 5.68 -26.62 -1.41
CA THR A 58 6.79 -26.20 -0.56
C THR A 58 7.69 -25.25 -1.34
N GLY A 59 8.09 -24.14 -0.73
CA GLY A 59 8.98 -23.17 -1.35
C GLY A 59 8.60 -21.72 -1.04
N VAL A 60 9.12 -20.81 -1.86
CA VAL A 60 8.87 -19.37 -1.73
C VAL A 60 7.90 -18.93 -2.83
N CYS A 61 6.94 -18.07 -2.48
CA CYS A 61 6.04 -17.45 -3.44
C CYS A 61 5.98 -15.93 -3.21
N HIS A 62 5.77 -15.19 -4.30
CA HIS A 62 5.43 -13.77 -4.20
C HIS A 62 3.95 -13.61 -3.91
N VAL A 63 3.62 -12.81 -2.90
CA VAL A 63 2.24 -12.41 -2.57
C VAL A 63 2.12 -10.93 -2.90
N ALA A 64 1.73 -10.65 -4.14
CA ALA A 64 1.63 -9.33 -4.72
C ALA A 64 0.50 -9.30 -5.76
N THR A 65 0.17 -8.14 -6.33
CA THR A 65 -0.93 -8.02 -7.32
C THR A 65 -0.49 -8.27 -8.76
N GLY A 66 0.82 -8.19 -9.03
CA GLY A 66 1.37 -8.15 -10.38
C GLY A 66 1.18 -6.81 -11.08
N CYS A 67 0.57 -5.83 -10.41
CA CYS A 67 0.27 -4.52 -10.96
C CYS A 67 1.19 -3.46 -10.35
N SER A 68 1.84 -2.70 -11.23
CA SER A 68 2.72 -1.61 -10.85
C SER A 68 1.95 -0.29 -10.80
N LEU A 69 2.10 0.48 -9.72
CA LEU A 69 1.46 1.78 -9.54
C LEU A 69 2.50 2.83 -9.11
N ASP A 70 2.53 3.98 -9.79
CA ASP A 70 3.35 5.12 -9.37
C ASP A 70 2.65 5.97 -8.29
N LEU A 71 3.42 6.85 -7.65
CA LEU A 71 2.89 7.67 -6.55
C LEU A 71 1.94 8.78 -7.05
N LEU A 72 2.14 9.32 -8.26
CA LEU A 72 1.24 10.34 -8.80
C LEU A 72 -0.16 9.75 -9.03
N ARG A 73 -0.23 8.55 -9.62
CA ARG A 73 -1.47 7.83 -9.81
C ARG A 73 -2.12 7.41 -8.50
N MET A 74 -1.32 7.02 -7.51
CA MET A 74 -1.82 6.79 -6.15
C MET A 74 -2.48 8.04 -5.56
N ILE A 75 -1.86 9.21 -5.72
CA ILE A 75 -2.40 10.48 -5.22
C ILE A 75 -3.74 10.82 -5.89
N ASP A 76 -3.85 10.61 -7.21
CA ASP A 76 -5.12 10.79 -7.94
C ASP A 76 -6.23 9.91 -7.36
N ILE A 77 -5.94 8.63 -7.13
CA ILE A 77 -6.91 7.67 -6.59
C ILE A 77 -7.32 8.07 -5.17
N LEU A 78 -6.36 8.43 -4.31
CA LEU A 78 -6.66 8.87 -2.95
C LEU A 78 -7.54 10.12 -2.96
N SER A 79 -7.23 11.10 -3.82
CA SER A 79 -8.01 12.34 -3.94
C SER A 79 -9.46 12.08 -4.38
N GLN A 80 -9.70 11.07 -5.22
CA GLN A 80 -11.06 10.67 -5.61
C GLN A 80 -11.83 9.96 -4.49
N CYS A 81 -11.13 9.33 -3.55
CA CYS A 81 -11.75 8.60 -2.43
C CYS A 81 -11.95 9.47 -1.19
N THR A 82 -11.17 10.54 -1.03
CA THR A 82 -11.19 11.42 0.16
C THR A 82 -11.69 12.84 -0.13
N GLY A 83 -11.90 13.18 -1.41
CA GLY A 83 -12.46 14.46 -1.86
C GLY A 83 -13.97 14.46 -1.93
#